data_AF-A0A352HQ14-F1
#
_entry.id   AF-A0A352HQ14-F1
#
_cell.length_a   1.000
_cell.length_b   1.000
_cell.length_c   1.000
_cell.angle_alpha   90.00
_cell.angle_beta   90.00
_cell.angle_gamma   90.00
#
_symmetry.space_group_name_H-M   'P 1'
#
loop_
_entity.id
_entity.type
_entity.pdbx_description
1 polymer ?
#
loop_
_entity_poly.entity_id
_entity_poly.type
_entity_poly.pdbx_seq_one_letter_code
_entity_poly.pdbx_strand_id
1 'polypeptide(L)' 'LYGKVNLHDSSLTSSPYYYLQQNDVVYVSPNDIRQDNSKYNQNNGYKLSVISTVISGLSVIASLVIALSVK' A
#
# COMPACT_ATOMS: atom_id res chain seq x y z
N LEU A 1 -9.27 26.28 -6.02
CA LEU A 1 -8.02 26.33 -6.82
C LEU A 1 -6.93 25.74 -5.95
N TYR A 2 -6.21 24.71 -6.38
CA TYR A 2 -5.11 24.13 -5.59
C TYR A 2 -3.79 24.33 -6.35
N GLY A 3 -2.77 24.82 -5.64
CA GLY A 3 -1.42 24.97 -6.17
C GLY A 3 -0.55 23.84 -5.64
N LYS A 4 0.06 23.06 -6.54
CA LYS A 4 1.12 22.12 -6.14
C LYS A 4 2.43 22.87 -6.19
N VAL A 5 3.14 22.90 -5.07
CA VAL A 5 4.40 23.64 -4.96
C VAL A 5 5.52 22.69 -4.56
N ASN A 6 6.65 22.80 -5.25
CA ASN A 6 7.83 22.00 -4.96
C ASN A 6 8.69 22.71 -3.90
N LEU A 7 8.79 22.11 -2.72
CA LEU A 7 9.56 22.66 -1.61
C LEU A 7 11.09 22.58 -1.81
N HIS A 8 11.57 21.83 -2.82
CA HIS A 8 12.99 21.79 -3.20
C HIS A 8 13.39 22.88 -4.21
N ASP A 9 12.44 23.65 -4.72
CA ASP A 9 12.74 24.69 -5.70
C ASP A 9 13.07 26.02 -5.01
N SER A 10 14.20 26.63 -5.35
CA SER A 10 14.59 27.95 -4.84
C SER A 10 13.64 29.08 -5.26
N SER A 11 12.88 28.89 -6.35
CA SER A 11 11.89 29.85 -6.83
C SER A 11 10.58 29.82 -6.03
N LEU A 12 10.45 28.90 -5.07
CA LEU A 12 9.30 28.77 -4.17
C LEU A 12 8.91 30.09 -3.51
N THR A 13 9.90 30.87 -3.07
CA THR A 13 9.70 32.16 -2.37
C THR A 13 9.12 33.26 -3.26
N SER A 14 9.23 33.10 -4.58
CA SER A 14 8.65 34.01 -5.58
C SER A 14 7.29 33.55 -6.07
N SER A 15 6.82 32.38 -5.63
CA SER A 15 5.51 31.83 -6.00
C SER A 15 4.38 32.59 -5.29
N PRO A 16 3.27 32.90 -5.98
CA PRO A 16 2.09 33.48 -5.35
C PRO A 16 1.45 32.55 -4.30
N TYR A 17 1.84 31.28 -4.28
CA TYR A 17 1.38 30.27 -3.32
C TYR A 17 2.30 30.09 -2.10
N TYR A 18 3.31 30.95 -1.93
CA TYR A 18 4.25 30.88 -0.80
C TYR A 18 3.62 31.34 0.52
N TYR A 19 2.77 32.37 0.47
CA TYR A 19 2.11 32.92 1.64
C TYR A 19 0.70 32.34 1.78
N LEU A 20 0.45 31.66 2.90
CA LEU A 20 -0.86 31.10 3.24
C LEU A 20 -1.81 32.21 3.68
N GLN A 21 -3.03 32.19 3.16
CA GLN A 21 -4.11 33.05 3.61
C GLN A 21 -4.92 32.35 4.72
N GLN A 22 -5.73 33.10 5.47
CA GLN A 22 -6.65 32.48 6.42
C GLN A 22 -7.54 31.47 5.70
N ASN A 23 -7.74 30.30 6.32
CA ASN A 23 -8.54 29.18 5.82
C ASN A 23 -7.86 28.34 4.69
N ASP A 24 -6.57 28.53 4.41
CA ASP A 24 -5.83 27.64 3.52
C ASP A 24 -5.41 26.32 4.22
N VAL A 25 -5.47 25.21 3.48
CA VAL A 25 -5.09 23.88 3.96
C VAL A 25 -3.86 23.39 3.20
N VAL A 26 -2.81 23.04 3.95
CA VAL A 26 -1.59 22.46 3.39
C VAL A 26 -1.66 20.94 3.46
N TYR A 27 -1.54 20.29 2.31
CA TYR A 27 -1.47 18.83 2.22
C TYR A 27 -0.10 18.38 1.69
N VAL A 28 0.60 17.58 2.49
CA VAL A 28 1.88 16.98 2.11
C VAL A 28 1.63 15.53 1.73
N SER A 29 1.87 15.20 0.46
CA SER A 29 1.77 13.81 0.01
C SER A 29 2.91 12.99 0.61
N PRO A 30 2.63 11.80 1.17
CA PRO A 30 3.66 10.90 1.67
C PRO A 30 4.52 10.39 0.50
N ASN A 31 5.82 10.27 0.74
CA ASN A 31 6.80 9.73 -0.19
C ASN A 31 6.35 8.35 -0.72
N ASP A 32 6.71 8.03 -1.98
CA ASP A 32 6.29 6.80 -2.66
C ASP A 32 6.66 5.55 -1.86
N ILE A 33 7.80 5.55 -1.18
CA ILE A 33 8.22 4.46 -0.27
C ILE A 33 7.23 4.25 0.89
N ARG A 34 6.64 5.32 1.44
CA ARG A 34 5.65 5.22 2.53
C ARG A 34 4.28 4.79 2.02
N GLN A 35 3.93 5.16 0.78
CA GLN A 35 2.72 4.69 0.09
C GLN A 35 2.82 3.20 -0.27
N ASP A 36 3.98 2.78 -0.77
CA ASP A 36 4.22 1.37 -1.06
C ASP A 36 4.29 0.57 0.22
N ASN A 37 4.93 1.04 1.30
CA ASN A 37 4.92 0.32 2.59
C ASN A 37 3.51 0.21 3.21
N SER A 38 2.68 1.27 3.14
CA SER A 38 1.30 1.19 3.64
C SER A 38 0.43 0.25 2.82
N LYS A 39 0.67 0.16 1.50
CA LYS A 39 0.03 -0.81 0.61
C LYS A 39 0.60 -2.24 0.78
N TYR A 40 1.89 -2.35 1.08
CA TYR A 40 2.61 -3.60 1.28
C TYR A 40 2.07 -4.37 2.50
N ASN A 41 1.72 -3.66 3.59
CA ASN A 41 1.18 -4.28 4.79
C ASN A 41 -0.22 -4.92 4.58
N GLN A 42 -1.07 -4.31 3.75
CA GLN A 42 -2.43 -4.81 3.54
C GLN A 42 -2.53 -5.86 2.42
N ASN A 43 -1.76 -5.69 1.34
CA ASN A 43 -1.80 -6.62 0.21
C ASN A 43 -1.03 -7.93 0.46
N ASN A 44 0.00 -7.93 1.31
CA ASN A 44 0.72 -9.17 1.64
C ASN A 44 -0.10 -10.07 2.58
N GLY A 45 -0.87 -9.50 3.53
CA GLY A 45 -1.77 -10.27 4.39
C GLY A 45 -2.89 -10.97 3.61
N TYR A 46 -3.51 -10.27 2.66
CA TYR A 46 -4.54 -10.86 1.80
C TYR A 46 -3.96 -11.94 0.88
N LYS A 47 -2.83 -11.68 0.21
CA LYS A 47 -2.16 -12.68 -0.63
C LYS A 47 -1.73 -13.91 0.17
N LEU A 48 -1.21 -13.71 1.39
CA LEU A 48 -0.82 -14.80 2.28
C LEU A 48 -2.04 -15.62 2.71
N SER A 49 -3.17 -14.99 3.02
CA SER A 49 -4.41 -15.68 3.38
C SER A 49 -4.99 -16.51 2.23
N VAL A 50 -4.93 -16.02 0.99
CA VAL A 50 -5.39 -16.78 -0.18
C VAL A 50 -4.47 -17.96 -0.45
N ILE A 51 -3.16 -17.76 -0.40
CA ILE A 51 -2.16 -18.82 -0.60
C ILE A 51 -2.31 -19.91 0.49
N SER A 52 -2.46 -19.53 1.76
CA SER A 52 -2.64 -20.48 2.86
C SER A 52 -3.91 -21.31 2.73
N THR A 53 -5.00 -20.72 2.25
CA THR A 53 -6.28 -21.41 2.02
C THR A 53 -6.14 -22.45 0.91
N VAL A 54 -5.49 -22.09 -0.20
CA VAL A 54 -5.24 -23.02 -1.31
C VAL A 54 -4.35 -24.18 -0.87
N ILE A 55 -3.24 -23.89 -0.19
CA ILE A 55 -2.32 -24.92 0.32
C ILE A 55 -3.03 -25.86 1.30
N SER A 56 -3.87 -25.31 2.18
CA SER A 56 -4.64 -26.12 3.14
C SER A 56 -5.62 -27.05 2.45
N GLY A 57 -6.36 -26.57 1.43
CA GLY A 57 -7.26 -27.40 0.64
C GLY A 57 -6.54 -28.54 -0.09
N LEU A 58 -5.39 -28.25 -0.72
CA LEU A 58 -4.57 -29.25 -1.39
C LEU A 58 -4.00 -30.28 -0.42
N SER A 59 -3.57 -29.85 0.77
CA SER A 59 -3.06 -30.73 1.83
C SER A 59 -4.10 -31.74 2.31
N VAL A 60 -5.35 -31.30 2.50
CA VAL A 60 -6.45 -32.19 2.88
C VAL A 60 -6.72 -33.23 1.79
N ILE A 61 -6.77 -32.82 0.52
CA ILE A 61 -6.99 -33.75 -0.60
C ILE A 61 -5.84 -34.75 -0.70
N ALA A 62 -4.59 -34.29 -0.63
CA ALA A 62 -3.42 -35.15 -0.69
C ALA A 62 -3.40 -36.17 0.45
N SER A 63 -3.70 -35.75 1.69
CA SER A 63 -3.75 -36.66 2.84
C SER A 63 -4.84 -37.72 2.71
N LEU A 64 -6.02 -37.37 2.18
CA LEU A 64 -7.11 -38.32 1.89
C LEU A 64 -6.72 -39.33 0.79
N VAL A 65 -6.10 -38.86 -0.30
CA VAL A 65 -5.65 -39.75 -1.38
C VAL A 65 -4.62 -40.75 -0.89
N ILE A 66 -3.65 -40.31 -0.08
CA ILE A 66 -2.66 -41.18 0.53
C ILE A 66 -3.35 -42.20 1.47
N ALA A 67 -4.27 -41.75 2.32
CA ALA A 67 -4.98 -42.64 3.24
C ALA A 67 -5.79 -43.74 2.53
N LEU A 68 -6.37 -43.43 1.35
CA LEU A 68 -7.14 -44.40 0.55
C LEU A 68 -6.25 -45.31 -0.29
N SER A 69 -5.09 -44.83 -0.75
CA SER A 69 -4.16 -45.60 -1.60
C SER A 69 -3.28 -46.57 -0.82
N VAL A 70 -3.09 -46.33 0.50
CA VAL A 70 -2.25 -47.14 1.40
C VAL A 70 -3.09 -48.21 2.15
N LYS A 71 -4.39 -48.32 1.84
CA LYS A 71 -5.34 -49.26 2.46
C LYS A 71 -5.52 -50.55 1.67
#